data_AF-A0A8T4AC49-F1
#
_entry.id   AF-A0A8T4AC49-F1
#
_cell.length_a   1.000
_cell.length_b   1.000
_cell.length_c   1.000
_cell.angle_alpha   90.00
_cell.angle_beta   90.00
_cell.angle_gamma   90.00
#
_symmetry.space_group_name_H-M   'P 1'
#
loop_
_entity.id
_entity.type
_entity.pdbx_description
1 polymer ?
#
loop_
_entity_poly.entity_id
_entity_poly.type
_entity_poly.pdbx_seq_one_letter_code
_entity_poly.pdbx_strand_id
1 'polypeptide(L)' 'TEREIVESISNDDFKTLKAKDIMTDTPPIISEETKITVLQALMVQYPMAIVTKKGAIVGIVTKSDLIKQAL' A
#
# COMPACT_ATOMS: atom_id res chain seq x y z
N THR A 1 -0.15 -3.68 -7.66
CA THR A 1 -0.73 -2.33 -7.47
C THR A 1 -2.18 -2.31 -7.94
N GLU A 2 -2.98 -1.27 -7.61
CA GLU A 2 -4.37 -1.13 -8.11
C GLU A 2 -4.43 -1.21 -9.63
N ARG A 3 -3.50 -0.52 -10.31
CA ARG A 3 -3.40 -0.50 -11.77
C ARG A 3 -3.30 -1.90 -12.38
N GLU A 4 -2.41 -2.74 -11.86
CA GLU A 4 -2.21 -4.09 -12.40
C GLU A 4 -3.42 -5.00 -12.16
N ILE A 5 -4.15 -4.79 -11.05
CA ILE A 5 -5.41 -5.49 -10.82
C ILE A 5 -6.42 -5.08 -11.89
N VAL A 6 -6.59 -3.77 -12.14
CA VAL A 6 -7.53 -3.26 -13.14
C VAL A 6 -7.17 -3.75 -14.54
N GLU A 7 -5.89 -3.75 -14.91
CA GLU A 7 -5.42 -4.28 -16.19
C GLU A 7 -5.68 -5.79 -16.30
N SER A 8 -5.55 -6.54 -15.20
CA SER A 8 -5.81 -8.00 -15.18
C SER A 8 -7.29 -8.35 -15.30
N ILE A 9 -8.21 -7.48 -14.85
CA ILE A 9 -9.67 -7.72 -14.91
C ILE A 9 -10.17 -7.85 -16.35
N SER A 10 -9.55 -7.14 -17.30
CA SER A 10 -9.92 -7.22 -18.72
C SER A 10 -9.48 -8.53 -19.40
N ASN A 11 -8.72 -9.38 -18.70
CA ASN A 11 -8.24 -10.65 -19.21
C ASN A 11 -9.24 -11.78 -18.89
N ASP A 12 -9.53 -12.65 -19.86
CA ASP A 12 -10.53 -13.74 -19.70
C ASP A 12 -10.17 -14.70 -18.54
N ASP A 13 -8.88 -14.84 -18.24
CA ASP A 13 -8.35 -15.71 -17.19
C ASP A 13 -8.44 -15.11 -15.78
N PHE A 14 -8.91 -13.87 -15.62
CA PHE A 14 -8.96 -13.16 -14.33
C PHE A 14 -9.61 -13.98 -13.20
N LYS A 15 -10.66 -14.75 -13.53
CA LYS A 15 -11.38 -15.60 -12.57
C LYS A 15 -10.52 -16.71 -11.96
N THR A 16 -9.40 -17.04 -12.60
CA THR A 16 -8.50 -18.13 -12.19
C THR A 16 -7.17 -17.64 -11.64
N LEU A 17 -6.85 -16.35 -11.84
CA LEU A 17 -5.65 -15.72 -11.29
C LEU A 17 -5.67 -15.72 -9.77
N LYS A 18 -4.53 -16.04 -9.15
CA LYS A 18 -4.33 -15.93 -7.70
C LYS A 18 -3.66 -14.60 -7.39
N ALA A 19 -3.85 -14.12 -6.17
CA ALA A 19 -3.19 -12.88 -5.72
C ALA A 19 -1.67 -12.91 -5.96
N LYS A 20 -1.01 -14.05 -5.70
CA LYS A 20 0.44 -14.22 -5.94
C LYS A 20 0.88 -14.06 -7.40
N ASP A 21 -0.03 -14.21 -8.35
CA ASP A 21 0.27 -14.17 -9.78
C ASP A 21 0.29 -12.72 -10.30
N ILE A 22 -0.32 -11.78 -9.55
CA ILE A 22 -0.43 -10.36 -9.92
C ILE A 22 0.10 -9.39 -8.85
N MET A 23 0.38 -9.88 -7.64
CA MET A 23 0.92 -9.04 -6.56
C MET A 23 2.32 -8.55 -6.96
N THR A 24 2.61 -7.31 -6.59
CA THR A 24 3.90 -6.68 -6.82
C THR A 24 4.76 -6.70 -5.57
N ASP A 25 5.93 -6.08 -5.67
CA ASP A 25 6.80 -5.78 -4.55
C ASP A 25 6.04 -5.18 -3.37
N THR A 26 6.49 -5.57 -2.18
CA THR A 26 5.88 -5.16 -0.92
C THR A 26 6.01 -3.64 -0.75
N PRO A 27 4.94 -2.93 -0.38
CA PRO A 27 5.03 -1.51 -0.05
C PRO A 27 6.04 -1.23 1.08
N PRO A 28 6.49 0.02 1.25
CA PRO A 28 7.35 0.38 2.37
C PRO A 28 6.76 -0.06 3.71
N ILE A 29 7.59 -0.68 4.54
CA ILE A 29 7.25 -1.06 5.91
C ILE A 29 7.83 -0.01 6.85
N ILE A 30 7.00 0.56 7.71
CA ILE A 30 7.35 1.62 8.63
C ILE A 30 7.00 1.24 10.08
N SER A 31 7.65 1.88 11.05
CA SER A 31 7.27 1.80 12.47
C SER A 31 6.04 2.68 12.75
N GLU A 32 5.20 2.33 13.72
CA GLU A 32 4.14 3.19 14.24
C GLU A 32 4.67 4.54 14.76
N GLU A 33 5.95 4.61 15.12
CA GLU A 33 6.65 5.82 15.61
C GLU A 33 7.24 6.67 14.46
N THR A 34 7.01 6.29 13.20
CA THR A 34 7.54 7.02 12.04
C THR A 34 6.90 8.40 11.94
N LYS A 35 7.72 9.44 11.85
CA LYS A 35 7.23 10.82 11.72
C LYS A 35 6.39 10.99 10.46
N ILE A 36 5.28 11.72 10.59
CA ILE A 36 4.35 12.01 9.48
C ILE A 36 5.07 12.65 8.28
N THR A 37 6.08 13.48 8.50
CA THR A 37 6.85 14.11 7.41
C THR A 37 7.62 13.09 6.56
N VAL A 38 8.15 12.04 7.18
CA VAL A 38 8.81 10.93 6.47
C VAL A 38 7.77 10.13 5.70
N LEU A 39 6.61 9.88 6.32
CA LEU A 39 5.49 9.22 5.66
C LEU A 39 5.00 9.99 4.43
N GLN A 40 4.85 11.31 4.52
CA GLN A 40 4.47 12.17 3.40
C GLN A 40 5.46 12.06 2.23
N ALA A 41 6.76 12.05 2.51
CA ALA A 41 7.79 11.90 1.47
C ALA A 41 7.71 10.52 0.79
N LEU A 42 7.52 9.45 1.57
CA LEU A 42 7.31 8.10 1.01
C LEU A 42 6.07 8.04 0.12
N MET A 43 4.99 8.71 0.54
CA MET A 43 3.75 8.70 -0.22
C MET A 43 3.86 9.42 -1.56
N VAL A 44 4.87 10.26 -1.81
CA VAL A 44 5.07 10.79 -3.17
C VAL A 44 5.23 9.66 -4.19
N GLN A 45 5.96 8.61 -3.82
CA GLN A 45 6.28 7.48 -4.70
C GLN A 45 5.37 6.27 -4.50
N TYR A 46 4.94 6.02 -3.26
CA TYR A 46 4.15 4.84 -2.90
C TYR A 46 2.70 5.23 -2.58
N PRO A 47 1.70 4.45 -3.00
CA PRO A 47 0.30 4.75 -2.68
C PRO A 47 -0.06 4.48 -1.20
N MET A 48 0.74 3.64 -0.52
CA MET A 48 0.50 3.18 0.84
C MET A 48 1.79 2.71 1.52
N ALA A 49 1.73 2.51 2.83
CA ALA A 49 2.77 1.90 3.65
C ALA A 49 2.17 0.93 4.68
N ILE A 50 2.92 -0.11 5.03
CA ILE A 50 2.57 -1.08 6.07
C ILE A 50 3.13 -0.59 7.41
N VAL A 51 2.32 -0.61 8.47
CA VAL A 51 2.71 -0.13 9.80
C VAL A 51 3.02 -1.32 10.71
N THR A 52 4.14 -1.22 11.41
CA THR A 52 4.61 -2.23 12.36
C THR A 52 4.81 -1.66 13.77
N LYS A 53 4.55 -2.50 14.77
CA LYS A 53 4.83 -2.25 16.19
C LYS A 53 5.56 -3.46 16.75
N LYS A 54 6.78 -3.25 17.26
CA LYS A 54 7.61 -4.33 17.84
C LYS A 54 7.75 -5.55 16.91
N GLY A 55 7.92 -5.29 15.60
CA GLY A 55 8.07 -6.34 14.58
C GLY A 55 6.77 -7.00 14.11
N ALA A 56 5.62 -6.69 14.71
CA ALA A 56 4.33 -7.17 14.25
C ALA A 56 3.66 -6.15 13.32
N ILE A 57 3.03 -6.62 12.24
CA ILE A 57 2.18 -5.78 11.38
C ILE A 57 0.92 -5.43 12.17
N VAL A 58 0.64 -4.13 12.31
CA VAL A 58 -0.51 -3.61 13.06
C VAL A 58 -1.52 -2.88 12.18
N GLY A 59 -1.16 -2.58 10.93
CA GLY A 59 -2.08 -1.95 10.00
C GLY A 59 -1.40 -1.43 8.74
N ILE A 60 -2.12 -0.58 8.03
CA ILE A 60 -1.66 0.13 6.83
C ILE A 60 -2.07 1.60 6.93
N VAL A 61 -1.37 2.46 6.19
CA VAL A 61 -1.73 3.86 6.01
C VAL A 61 -1.63 4.23 4.54
N THR A 62 -2.59 5.03 4.06
CA THR A 62 -2.71 5.43 2.65
C THR A 62 -2.61 6.93 2.48
N LYS A 63 -2.43 7.39 1.23
CA LYS A 63 -2.53 8.82 0.87
C LYS A 63 -3.82 9.48 1.36
N SER A 64 -4.93 8.76 1.27
CA SER A 64 -6.26 9.24 1.66
C SER A 64 -6.32 9.60 3.13
N ASP A 65 -5.62 8.84 3.98
CA ASP A 65 -5.56 9.08 5.42
C ASP A 65 -4.78 10.37 5.73
N LEU A 66 -3.72 10.66 4.98
CA LEU A 66 -2.96 11.91 5.11
C LEU A 66 -3.81 13.13 4.70
N ILE A 67 -4.60 13.01 3.63
CA ILE A 67 -5.48 14.09 3.16
C ILE A 67 -6.56 14.38 4.21
N LYS A 68 -7.18 13.35 4.78
CA LYS A 68 -8.20 13.50 5.84
C LYS A 68 -7.68 14.18 7.10
N GLN A 69 -6.38 14.10 7.38
CA GLN A 69 -5.76 14.75 8.54
C GLN A 69 -5.38 16.22 8.26
N ALA A 70 -5.17 16.57 6.98
CA ALA A 70 -4.81 17.93 6.57
C ALA A 70 -6.05 18.84 6.40
N LEU A 71 -7.23 18.26 6.31
CA LEU A 71 -8.55 18.91 6.26
C LEU A 71 -9.21 18.88 7.64
#